data_AF-A0A9X0WHD9-F1
#
_entry.id   AF-A0A9X0WHD9-F1
#
_cell.length_a   1.000
_cell.length_b   1.000
_cell.length_c   1.000
_cell.angle_alpha   90.00
_cell.angle_beta   90.00
_cell.angle_gamma   90.00
#
_symmetry.space_group_name_H-M   'P 1'
#
loop_
_entity.id
_entity.type
_entity.pdbx_description
1 polymer ?
#
loop_
_entity_poly.entity_id
_entity_poly.type
_entity_poly.pdbx_seq_one_letter_code
_entity_poly.pdbx_strand_id
1 'polypeptide(L)'
;MEIRKVVGSIVCTHRNGGLGHLDLRLLQDLKGQYVVATDPVDARVGDWVFVVSGSAARYAMGNAAILTDLTIGGVIDHWETEEAAAIQPTASLPARAA
;
A
#
# COMPACT_ATOMS: atom_id res chain seq x y z
N MET A 1 -6.98 9.85 -1.61
CA MET A 1 -6.60 8.48 -1.21
C MET A 1 -7.10 7.55 -2.30
N GLU A 2 -6.26 6.64 -2.78
CA GLU A 2 -6.61 5.67 -3.83
C GLU A 2 -6.22 4.27 -3.37
N ILE A 3 -6.88 3.23 -3.88
CA ILE A 3 -6.56 1.85 -3.54
C ILE A 3 -5.70 1.24 -4.64
N ARG A 4 -4.63 0.58 -4.24
CA ARG A 4 -3.64 -0.07 -5.12
C ARG A 4 -3.24 -1.42 -4.54
N LYS A 5 -2.75 -2.32 -5.38
CA LYS A 5 -2.15 -3.59 -4.96
C LYS A 5 -0.65 -3.50 -4.92
N VAL A 6 -0.01 -4.00 -3.87
CA VAL A 6 1.45 -4.12 -3.80
C VAL A 6 1.89 -5.27 -4.69
N VAL A 7 2.74 -4.98 -5.67
CA VAL A 7 3.26 -5.99 -6.62
C VAL A 7 4.73 -6.31 -6.41
N GLY A 8 5.47 -5.45 -5.69
CA GLY A 8 6.90 -5.64 -5.50
C GLY A 8 7.55 -4.55 -4.66
N SER A 9 8.87 -4.63 -4.55
CA SER A 9 9.71 -3.63 -3.88
C SER A 9 10.80 -3.13 -4.82
N ILE A 10 11.23 -1.88 -4.63
CA ILE A 10 12.28 -1.25 -5.42
C ILE A 10 13.46 -0.93 -4.51
N VAL A 11 14.67 -1.25 -4.98
CA VAL A 11 15.92 -0.88 -4.30
C VAL A 11 16.52 0.33 -5.01
N CYS A 12 16.76 1.41 -4.26
CA CYS A 12 17.37 2.63 -4.77
C CYS A 12 18.53 3.05 -3.86
N THR A 13 19.77 2.87 -4.34
CA THR A 13 21.00 3.18 -3.61
C THR A 13 21.50 4.60 -3.83
N HIS A 14 21.06 5.27 -4.91
CA HIS A 14 21.40 6.65 -5.21
C HIS A 14 20.13 7.51 -5.21
N ARG A 15 19.89 8.21 -4.11
CA ARG A 15 18.63 8.93 -3.84
C ARG A 15 18.87 10.28 -3.18
N ASN A 16 17.88 11.17 -3.27
CA ASN A 16 17.89 12.43 -2.54
C ASN A 16 17.90 12.15 -1.03
N GLY A 17 18.77 12.85 -0.29
CA GLY A 17 18.92 12.65 1.16
C GLY A 17 17.62 12.90 1.95
N GLY A 18 16.74 13.78 1.47
CA GLY A 18 15.43 14.04 2.08
C GLY A 18 14.43 12.90 1.95
N LEU A 19 14.67 11.91 1.07
CA LEU A 19 13.87 10.68 1.00
C LEU A 19 14.33 9.64 2.03
N GLY A 20 15.45 9.88 2.73
CA GLY A 20 16.03 8.97 3.73
C GLY A 20 16.36 7.59 3.17
N HIS A 21 16.24 6.56 4.02
CA HIS A 21 16.39 5.14 3.65
C HIS A 21 15.06 4.38 3.74
N LEU A 22 13.98 5.04 3.34
CA LEU A 22 12.63 4.47 3.39
C LEU A 22 12.44 3.40 2.33
N ASP A 23 11.61 2.40 2.66
CA ASP A 23 11.18 1.34 1.76
C ASP A 23 10.32 1.90 0.63
N LEU A 24 10.57 1.43 -0.58
CA LEU A 24 9.85 1.80 -1.78
C LEU A 24 9.10 0.57 -2.31
N ARG A 25 7.77 0.70 -2.42
CA ARG A 25 6.91 -0.36 -2.94
C ARG A 25 6.43 0.00 -4.34
N LEU A 26 6.44 -0.99 -5.22
CA LEU A 26 5.79 -0.90 -6.51
C LEU A 26 4.33 -1.28 -6.33
N LEU A 27 3.44 -0.37 -6.69
CA LEU A 27 2.00 -0.52 -6.57
C LEU A 27 1.36 -0.53 -7.95
N GLN A 28 0.26 -1.27 -8.10
CA GLN A 28 -0.51 -1.34 -9.34
C GLN A 28 -1.97 -0.96 -9.09
N ASP A 29 -2.57 -0.20 -10.00
CA ASP A 29 -4.02 0.02 -10.00
C ASP A 29 -4.79 -1.12 -10.72
N LEU A 30 -6.12 -1.06 -10.69
CA LEU A 30 -6.98 -2.04 -11.39
C LEU A 30 -6.83 -2.01 -12.91
N LYS A 31 -6.29 -0.93 -13.49
CA LYS A 31 -6.03 -0.77 -14.93
C LYS A 31 -4.62 -1.23 -15.31
N GLY A 32 -3.86 -1.75 -14.36
CA GLY A 32 -2.50 -2.23 -14.55
C GLY A 32 -1.41 -1.14 -14.53
N GLN A 33 -1.75 0.11 -14.24
CA GLN A 33 -0.79 1.22 -14.16
C GLN A 33 0.03 1.14 -12.87
N TYR A 34 1.34 1.33 -13.00
CA TYR A 34 2.28 1.27 -11.90
C TYR A 34 2.57 2.65 -11.30
N VAL A 35 2.70 2.68 -9.97
CA VAL A 35 3.21 3.83 -9.22
C VAL A 35 4.16 3.33 -8.13
N VAL A 36 5.00 4.22 -7.61
CA VAL A 36 5.93 3.92 -6.52
C VAL A 36 5.54 4.73 -5.31
N ALA A 37 5.42 4.07 -4.15
CA ALA A 37 5.09 4.73 -2.89
C ALA A 37 6.13 4.39 -1.81
N THR A 38 6.33 5.33 -0.89
CA THR A 38 7.04 5.05 0.37
C THR A 38 6.16 4.25 1.33
N ASP A 39 6.76 3.34 2.08
CA ASP A 39 6.03 2.40 2.94
C ASP A 39 6.44 2.51 4.43
N PRO A 40 5.60 3.12 5.27
CA PRO A 40 5.82 3.16 6.72
C PRO A 40 5.13 1.99 7.47
N VAL A 41 4.38 1.13 6.78
CA VAL A 41 3.52 0.09 7.40
C VAL A 41 3.95 -1.34 7.11
N ASP A 42 5.04 -1.53 6.37
CA ASP A 42 5.60 -2.83 5.96
C ASP A 42 4.59 -3.69 5.16
N ALA A 43 3.99 -3.07 4.15
CA ALA A 43 3.07 -3.76 3.25
C ALA A 43 3.79 -4.83 2.41
N ARG A 44 3.17 -5.99 2.26
CA ARG A 44 3.74 -7.15 1.57
C ARG A 44 3.23 -7.26 0.15
N VAL A 45 3.98 -7.96 -0.70
CA VAL A 45 3.52 -8.28 -2.06
C VAL A 45 2.23 -9.08 -1.99
N GLY A 46 1.21 -8.61 -2.71
CA GLY A 46 -0.14 -9.18 -2.68
C GLY A 46 -1.13 -8.35 -1.88
N ASP A 47 -0.67 -7.51 -0.95
CA ASP A 47 -1.54 -6.71 -0.10
C ASP A 47 -2.27 -5.63 -0.91
N TRP A 48 -3.52 -5.39 -0.53
CA TRP A 48 -4.26 -4.21 -0.94
C TRP A 48 -3.99 -3.09 0.03
N VAL A 49 -3.69 -1.90 -0.48
CA VAL A 49 -3.33 -0.73 0.33
C VAL A 49 -4.06 0.50 -0.16
N PHE A 50 -4.32 1.45 0.74
CA PHE A 50 -4.67 2.80 0.32
C PHE A 50 -3.45 3.72 0.40
N VAL A 51 -3.33 4.64 -0.56
CA VAL A 51 -2.22 5.60 -0.63
C VAL A 51 -2.68 7.01 -0.30
N VAL A 52 -1.79 7.78 0.32
CA VAL A 52 -1.93 9.21 0.58
C VAL A 52 -0.98 9.94 -0.37
N SER A 53 -1.49 10.88 -1.14
CA SER A 53 -0.74 11.60 -2.18
C SER A 53 -0.54 13.08 -1.87
N GLY A 54 0.40 13.70 -2.58
CA GLY A 54 0.74 15.11 -2.47
C GLY A 54 1.42 15.46 -1.15
N SER A 55 1.23 16.69 -0.68
CA SER A 55 1.86 17.16 0.56
C SER A 55 1.44 16.38 1.80
N ALA A 56 0.25 15.78 1.79
CA ALA A 56 -0.26 14.93 2.87
C ALA A 56 0.57 13.65 3.07
N ALA A 57 1.25 13.17 2.03
CA ALA A 57 2.06 11.96 2.06
C ALA A 57 3.20 12.04 3.10
N ARG A 58 3.76 13.24 3.32
CA ARG A 58 4.81 13.47 4.33
C ARG A 58 4.30 13.28 5.75
N TYR A 59 3.04 13.63 6.02
CA TYR A 59 2.44 13.39 7.33
C TYR A 59 2.08 11.91 7.53
N ALA A 60 1.66 11.22 6.46
CA ALA A 60 1.42 9.77 6.50
C ALA A 60 2.71 8.96 6.78
N MET A 61 3.88 9.48 6.41
CA MET A 61 5.18 8.90 6.78
C MET A 61 5.53 9.04 8.27
N GLY A 62 4.75 9.80 9.05
CA GLY A 62 5.08 10.12 10.45
C GLY A 62 6.18 11.17 10.60
N ASN A 63 6.74 11.69 9.50
CA ASN A 63 7.75 12.75 9.53
C ASN A 63 7.57 13.71 8.34
N ALA A 64 7.09 14.92 8.64
CA ALA A 64 6.81 15.94 7.64
C ALA A 64 8.03 16.46 6.87
N ALA A 65 9.26 16.18 7.33
CA ALA A 65 10.50 16.54 6.65
C ALA A 65 10.87 15.59 5.51
N ILE A 66 10.26 14.40 5.44
CA ILE A 66 10.51 13.42 4.37
C ILE A 66 9.99 13.97 3.04
N LEU A 67 10.82 13.94 2.01
CA LEU A 67 10.47 14.42 0.67
C LEU A 67 9.79 13.31 -0.14
N THR A 68 8.54 13.00 0.18
CA THR A 68 7.68 12.09 -0.58
C THR A 68 6.38 12.77 -0.99
N ASP A 69 5.81 12.35 -2.11
CA ASP A 69 4.51 12.75 -2.64
C ASP A 69 3.52 11.59 -2.72
N LEU A 70 3.94 10.36 -2.38
CA LEU A 70 3.06 9.19 -2.32
C LEU A 70 3.51 8.21 -1.24
N THR A 71 2.62 7.95 -0.29
CA THR A 71 2.88 7.10 0.88
C THR A 71 1.77 6.08 1.07
N ILE A 72 2.12 4.84 1.39
CA ILE A 72 1.14 3.85 1.86
C ILE A 72 0.58 4.31 3.20
N GLY A 73 -0.72 4.56 3.24
CA GLY A 73 -1.41 4.98 4.47
C GLY A 73 -1.87 3.82 5.35
N GLY A 74 -2.04 2.63 4.75
CA GLY A 74 -2.41 1.42 5.47
C GLY A 74 -2.70 0.24 4.56
N VAL A 75 -2.60 -0.96 5.14
CA VAL A 75 -3.02 -2.22 4.53
C VAL A 75 -4.51 -2.42 4.76
N ILE A 76 -5.20 -2.92 3.75
CA ILE A 76 -6.64 -3.13 3.75
C ILE A 76 -6.92 -4.58 4.11
N ASP A 77 -7.51 -4.81 5.29
CA ASP A 77 -7.89 -6.16 5.74
C ASP A 77 -9.08 -6.71 4.95
N HIS A 78 -10.08 -5.87 4.72
CA HIS A 78 -11.33 -6.26 4.06
C HIS A 78 -11.86 -5.13 3.15
N TRP A 79 -12.14 -5.47 1.90
CA TRP A 79 -12.82 -4.60 0.94
C TRP A 79 -13.82 -5.41 0.12
N GLU A 80 -15.11 -5.14 0.34
CA GLU A 80 -16.19 -5.73 -0.46
C GLU A 80 -16.28 -5.02 -1.81
N THR A 81 -15.82 -5.70 -2.87
CA THR A 81 -16.08 -5.34 -4.27
C THR A 81 -16.83 -6.49 -4.94
N GLU A 82 -17.66 -6.21 -5.95
CA GLU A 82 -18.28 -7.26 -6.78
C GLU A 82 -17.23 -8.22 -7.38
N GLU A 83 -16.00 -7.74 -7.59
CA GLU A 83 -14.85 -8.53 -8.03
C GLU A 83 -14.18 -9.33 -6.89
N ALA A 84 -14.19 -8.83 -5.65
CA ALA A 84 -13.69 -9.56 -4.48
C ALA A 84 -14.57 -10.78 -4.11
N ALA A 85 -15.86 -10.74 -4.44
CA ALA A 85 -16.76 -11.89 -4.30
C ALA A 85 -16.35 -13.10 -5.18
N ALA A 86 -15.66 -12.86 -6.30
CA ALA A 86 -15.19 -13.92 -7.20
C ALA A 86 -13.84 -14.54 -6.78
N ILE A 87 -13.10 -13.90 -5.87
CA ILE A 87 -11.74 -14.31 -5.47
C ILE A 87 -11.71 -15.11 -4.16
N GLN A 88 -12.84 -15.21 -3.44
CA GLN A 88 -12.91 -16.04 -2.22
C GLN A 88 -13.27 -17.50 -2.56
N PRO A 89 -12.38 -18.48 -2.37
CA PRO A 89 -12.84 -19.82 -2.05
C PRO A 89 -13.54 -19.72 -0.71
N THR A 90 -14.80 -20.15 -0.67
CA THR A 90 -15.66 -20.22 0.50
C THR A 90 -14.96 -20.98 1.63
N ALA A 91 -14.31 -20.25 2.53
CA ALA A 91 -13.91 -20.77 3.83
C ALA A 91 -14.69 -19.99 4.89
N SER A 92 -15.98 -20.29 4.97
CA SER A 92 -16.75 -20.00 6.18
C SER A 92 -16.13 -20.83 7.31
N LEU A 93 -15.42 -20.17 8.21
CA LEU A 93 -15.09 -20.78 9.50
C LEU A 93 -16.42 -21.07 10.21
N PRO A 94 -16.65 -22.30 10.71
CA PRO A 94 -17.89 -22.60 11.40
C PRO A 94 -17.96 -21.74 12.66
N ALA A 95 -19.10 -21.08 12.86
CA ALA A 95 -19.41 -20.38 14.09
C ALA A 95 -19.12 -21.32 15.25
N ARG A 96 -18.20 -20.92 16.14
CA ARG A 96 -17.96 -21.63 17.40
C ARG A 96 -19.28 -21.63 18.17
N ALA A 97 -19.86 -22.82 18.31
CA ALA A 97 -21.01 -23.06 19.17
C ALA A 97 -20.55 -23.24 20.62
N ALA A 98 -21.30 -22.58 21.52
CA ALA A 98 -21.34 -22.68 22.99
C ALA A 98 -20.14 -22.15 23.79
#